data_AF-A0A830C5Y6-F1
#
_entry.id   AF-A0A830C5Y6-F1
#
_cell.length_a   1.000
_cell.length_b   1.000
_cell.length_c   1.000
_cell.angle_alpha   90.00
_cell.angle_beta   90.00
_cell.angle_gamma   90.00
#
_symmetry.space_group_name_H-M   'P 1'
#
loop_
_entity.id
_entity.type
_entity.pdbx_description
1 polymer ?
#
loop_
_entity_poly.entity_id
_entity_poly.type
_entity_poly.pdbx_seq_one_letter_code
_entity_poly.pdbx_strand_id
1 'polypeptide(L)'
;LRSFDQFANAVLEGACERVIVGEIYCDIPLGLYVIRGENVVLIGELDLEKDELPSHMTRVSVPEIKRVSSTFSFSSITLEV
;
A
#
# COMPACT_ATOMS: atom_id res chain seq x y z
N LEU A 1 12.57 -3.46 -0.40
CA LEU A 1 12.34 -4.90 -0.72
C LEU A 1 13.50 -5.75 -0.20
N ARG A 2 13.26 -6.83 0.57
CA ARG A 2 14.34 -7.71 1.08
C ARG A 2 14.61 -8.92 0.17
N SER A 3 13.57 -9.57 -0.33
CA SER A 3 13.70 -10.66 -1.30
C SER A 3 12.42 -10.85 -2.10
N PHE A 4 12.55 -11.46 -3.28
CA PHE A 4 11.43 -11.94 -4.08
C PHE A 4 11.83 -13.22 -4.82
N ASP A 5 10.85 -14.00 -5.29
CA ASP A 5 11.08 -15.21 -6.10
C ASP A 5 10.41 -15.17 -7.47
N GLN A 6 10.61 -16.22 -8.29
CA GLN A 6 10.01 -16.35 -9.63
C GLN A 6 8.48 -16.44 -9.64
N PHE A 7 7.87 -16.69 -8.48
CA PHE A 7 6.43 -16.74 -8.31
C PHE A 7 5.87 -15.42 -7.78
N ALA A 8 6.70 -14.37 -7.68
CA ALA A 8 6.36 -13.06 -7.11
C ALA A 8 6.00 -13.09 -5.61
N ASN A 9 6.39 -14.13 -4.86
CA ASN A 9 6.37 -14.02 -3.40
C ASN A 9 7.41 -12.99 -2.99
N ALA A 10 7.07 -12.10 -2.05
CA ALA A 10 7.95 -11.00 -1.65
C ALA A 10 8.04 -10.87 -0.14
N VAL A 11 9.25 -10.57 0.35
CA VAL A 11 9.51 -10.19 1.75
C VAL A 11 9.86 -8.72 1.78
N LEU A 12 9.05 -7.96 2.50
CA LEU A 12 9.19 -6.52 2.68
C LEU A 12 9.55 -6.24 4.14
N GLU A 13 10.53 -5.36 4.36
CA GLU A 13 10.91 -4.89 5.70
C GLU A 13 10.73 -3.38 5.73
N GLY A 14 10.15 -2.86 6.81
CA GLY A 14 9.77 -1.45 6.89
C GLY A 14 8.50 -1.13 6.08
N ALA A 15 7.72 -2.15 5.73
CA ALA A 15 6.56 -2.02 4.87
C ALA A 15 5.47 -1.13 5.50
N CYS A 16 4.79 -0.38 4.63
CA CYS A 16 3.62 0.41 4.93
C CYS A 16 2.46 0.01 3.99
N GLU A 17 1.27 -0.16 4.53
CA GLU A 17 0.03 -0.26 3.74
C GLU A 17 -0.54 1.14 3.53
N ARG A 18 -0.66 1.53 2.26
CA ARG A 18 -1.36 2.74 1.84
C ARG A 18 -2.78 2.39 1.39
N VAL A 19 -3.75 2.95 2.08
CA VAL A 19 -5.18 2.82 1.74
C VAL A 19 -5.65 4.12 1.11
N ILE A 20 -6.14 4.07 -0.13
CA ILE A 20 -6.64 5.22 -0.88
C ILE A 20 -8.14 5.04 -1.14
N VAL A 21 -8.95 6.04 -0.78
CA VAL A 21 -10.40 6.03 -1.05
C VAL A 21 -10.82 7.39 -1.59
N GLY A 22 -11.06 7.48 -2.90
CA GLY A 22 -11.29 8.78 -3.55
C GLY A 22 -10.07 9.69 -3.38
N GLU A 23 -10.29 10.88 -2.82
CA GLU A 23 -9.27 11.92 -2.64
C GLU A 23 -8.55 11.87 -1.28
N ILE A 24 -8.81 10.83 -0.48
CA ILE A 24 -8.17 10.64 0.84
C ILE A 24 -7.28 9.41 0.86
N TYR A 25 -6.23 9.47 1.67
CA TYR A 25 -5.33 8.34 1.87
C TYR A 25 -4.86 8.21 3.33
N CYS A 26 -4.36 7.04 3.69
CA CYS A 26 -3.72 6.79 4.99
C CYS A 26 -2.63 5.73 4.86
N ASP A 27 -1.53 5.97 5.56
CA ASP A 27 -0.35 5.11 5.63
C ASP A 27 -0.32 4.39 6.97
N ILE A 28 -0.39 3.06 6.92
CA ILE A 28 -0.44 2.16 8.07
C ILE A 28 0.87 1.36 8.14
N PRO A 29 1.71 1.56 9.16
CA PRO A 29 2.96 0.82 9.28
C PRO A 29 2.69 -0.66 9.57
N LEU A 30 3.35 -1.54 8.81
CA LEU A 30 3.25 -3.00 8.94
C LEU A 30 4.55 -3.64 9.45
N GLY A 31 5.71 -3.03 9.15
CA GLY A 31 7.01 -3.56 9.56
C GLY A 31 7.50 -4.68 8.64
N LEU A 32 7.64 -5.91 9.14
CA LEU A 32 8.04 -7.06 8.33
C LEU A 32 6.79 -7.73 7.76
N TYR A 33 6.69 -7.79 6.43
CA TYR A 33 5.51 -8.30 5.73
C TYR A 33 5.90 -9.32 4.64
N VAL A 34 5.14 -10.40 4.53
CA VAL A 34 5.34 -11.44 3.50
C VAL A 34 4.11 -11.49 2.60
N ILE A 35 4.33 -11.29 1.31
CA ILE A 35 3.28 -11.31 0.28
C ILE A 35 3.38 -12.62 -0.49
N ARG A 36 2.24 -13.27 -0.68
CA ARG A 36 2.11 -14.44 -1.54
C ARG A 36 1.87 -14.01 -2.99
N GLY A 37 2.57 -14.62 -3.92
CA GLY A 37 2.63 -14.22 -5.32
C GLY A 37 1.28 -14.18 -6.05
N GLU A 38 0.35 -15.08 -5.73
CA GLU A 38 -0.98 -15.04 -6.35
C GLU A 38 -1.83 -13.84 -5.94
N ASN A 39 -1.46 -13.16 -4.85
CA ASN A 39 -2.13 -11.94 -4.40
C ASN A 39 -1.47 -10.69 -4.95
N VAL A 40 -0.39 -10.83 -5.73
CA VAL A 40 0.32 -9.72 -6.36
C VAL A 40 -0.32 -9.40 -7.70
N VAL A 41 -0.84 -8.17 -7.82
CA VAL A 41 -1.31 -7.63 -9.10
C VAL A 41 -0.16 -7.00 -9.88
N LEU A 42 0.66 -6.19 -9.20
CA LEU A 42 1.79 -5.46 -9.77
C LEU A 42 2.85 -5.22 -8.69
N ILE A 43 4.13 -5.25 -9.08
CA ILE A 43 5.26 -4.79 -8.28
C ILE A 43 6.06 -3.80 -9.15
N GLY A 44 6.43 -2.67 -8.56
CA GLY A 44 7.26 -1.65 -9.19
C GLY A 44 8.19 -1.00 -8.18
N GLU A 45 9.27 -0.40 -8.68
CA GLU A 45 10.16 0.44 -7.87
C GLU A 45 9.53 1.83 -7.70
N LEU A 46 9.64 2.38 -6.49
CA LEU A 46 9.13 3.70 -6.14
C LEU A 46 10.25 4.74 -6.31
N ASP A 47 9.98 5.81 -7.05
CA ASP A 47 10.91 6.92 -7.24
C ASP A 47 10.72 7.95 -6.12
N LEU A 48 11.62 7.93 -5.15
CA LEU A 48 11.57 8.79 -3.96
C LEU A 48 11.75 10.29 -4.27
N GLU A 49 12.23 10.63 -5.47
CA GLU A 49 12.43 12.03 -5.87
C GLU A 49 11.16 12.67 -6.43
N LYS A 50 10.12 11.87 -6.70
CA LYS A 50 8.84 12.35 -7.23
C LYS A 50 7.75 12.31 -6.17
N ASP A 51 6.86 13.30 -6.23
CA ASP A 51 5.61 13.25 -5.46
C ASP A 51 4.80 12.02 -5.90
N GLU A 52 4.71 11.05 -5.00
CA GLU A 52 4.05 9.75 -5.21
C GLU A 52 2.54 9.92 -5.41
N LEU A 53 1.96 10.94 -4.75
CA LEU A 53 0.53 11.20 -4.75
C LEU A 53 0.23 12.55 -5.41
N PRO A 54 -0.90 12.66 -6.12
CA PRO A 54 -1.38 13.94 -6.60
C PRO A 54 -1.55 14.97 -5.48
N SER A 55 -1.30 16.24 -5.77
CA SER A 55 -1.36 17.34 -4.80
C SER A 55 -2.74 17.57 -4.15
N HIS A 56 -3.81 16.98 -4.69
CA HIS A 56 -5.16 17.07 -4.14
C HIS A 56 -5.45 16.03 -3.06
N MET A 57 -4.56 15.04 -2.85
CA MET A 57 -4.79 14.00 -1.87
C MET A 57 -4.66 14.50 -0.43
N THR A 58 -5.62 14.11 0.41
CA THR A 58 -5.65 14.49 1.82
C THR A 58 -5.37 13.28 2.72
N ARG A 59 -4.35 13.39 3.57
CA ARG A 59 -4.04 12.36 4.56
C ARG A 59 -5.07 12.38 5.70
N VAL A 60 -5.64 11.22 6.02
CA VAL A 60 -6.60 11.05 7.11
C VAL A 60 -6.08 10.08 8.18
N SER A 61 -6.83 9.97 9.28
CA SER A 61 -6.52 9.05 10.37
C SER A 61 -6.90 7.59 10.05
N VAL A 62 -6.22 6.62 10.68
CA VAL A 62 -6.52 5.19 10.51
C VAL A 62 -7.98 4.83 10.83
N PRO A 63 -8.62 5.35 11.90
CA PRO A 63 -10.03 5.04 12.17
C PRO A 63 -10.99 5.64 11.14
N GLU A 64 -10.58 6.72 10.46
CA GLU A 64 -11.38 7.37 9.42
C GLU A 64 -11.31 6.59 8.11
N ILE A 65 -10.10 6.29 7.62
CA ILE A 65 -9.94 5.54 6.37
C ILE A 65 -10.61 4.17 6.43
N LYS A 66 -10.54 3.48 7.58
CA LYS A 66 -11.17 2.16 7.79
C LYS A 66 -12.70 2.21 7.80
N ARG A 67 -13.29 3.32 8.24
CA ARG A 67 -14.75 3.53 8.18
C ARG A 67 -15.22 3.77 6.77
N VAL A 68 -14.43 4.49 5.97
CA VAL A 68 -14.78 4.76 4.58
C VAL A 68 -14.54 3.51 3.72
N SER A 69 -13.41 2.83 3.87
CA SER A 69 -13.05 1.66 3.05
C SER A 69 -14.01 0.49 3.20
N SER A 70 -14.62 0.28 4.37
CA SER A 70 -15.64 -0.77 4.57
C SER A 70 -16.93 -0.54 3.77
N THR A 71 -17.15 0.68 3.28
CA THR A 71 -18.29 1.03 2.44
C THR A 71 -18.02 0.75 0.95
N PHE A 72 -16.75 0.67 0.54
CA PHE A 72 -16.34 0.44 -0.85
C PHE A 72 -15.90 -1.02 -1.06
N SER A 73 -16.53 -1.71 -2.01
CA SER A 73 -16.37 -3.17 -2.19
C SER A 73 -15.12 -3.60 -2.97
N PHE A 74 -14.07 -2.79 -3.02
CA PHE A 74 -12.79 -3.16 -3.65
C PHE A 74 -11.66 -2.96 -2.65
N SER A 75 -11.02 -4.06 -2.23
CA SER A 75 -9.84 -4.04 -1.37
C SER A 75 -8.61 -4.38 -2.19
N SER A 76 -7.97 -3.38 -2.79
CA SER A 76 -6.59 -3.48 -3.28
C SER A 76 -5.67 -2.81 -2.27
N ILE A 77 -4.68 -3.54 -1.77
CA ILE A 77 -3.68 -3.01 -0.82
C ILE A 77 -2.48 -2.55 -1.63
N THR A 78 -2.11 -1.28 -1.51
CA THR A 78 -0.82 -0.78 -2.00
C THR A 78 0.19 -0.91 -0.87
N LEU A 79 1.27 -1.65 -1.11
CA LEU A 79 2.37 -1.81 -0.15
C LEU A 79 3.59 -1.05 -0.63
N GLU A 80 4.10 -0.17 0.21
CA GLU A 80 5.26 0.67 -0.03
C GLU A 80 6.40 0.24 0.90
N VAL A 81 7.64 0.25 0.38
CA VAL A 81 8.87 -0.18 1.07
C VAL A 81 10.01 0.77 0.76
#